data_AF-A0A319C6T3-F1
#
_entry.id   AF-A0A319C6T3-F1
#
_cell.length_a   1.000
_cell.length_b   1.000
_cell.length_c   1.000
_cell.angle_alpha   90.00
_cell.angle_beta   90.00
_cell.angle_gamma   90.00
#
_symmetry.space_group_name_H-M   'P 1'
#
loop_
_entity.id
_entity.type
_entity.pdbx_description
1 polymer ?
#
loop_
_entity_poly.entity_id
_entity_poly.type
_entity_poly.pdbx_seq_one_letter_code
_entity_poly.pdbx_strand_id
1 'polypeptide(L)'
;MPSHSGLFTTFTGCVLTTDDENRLSLHSNDHQPSPADKLRANGEFWLCRDDGLIGKFGNPDKVVFLYDNRVYNIWVELRGYSDDALEYGLIPIVPGGDYSNRFLAVNDQTGQLEIASEWKQQAKFRCVE
;
A
#
# COMPACT_ATOMS: atom_id res chain seq x y z
N MET A 1 -4.54 -14.80 -4.38
CA MET A 1 -4.91 -14.22 -3.07
C MET A 1 -6.34 -13.72 -3.19
N PRO A 2 -7.25 -14.02 -2.24
CA PRO A 2 -8.48 -13.24 -2.15
C PRO A 2 -8.07 -11.77 -1.98
N SER A 3 -8.76 -10.88 -2.67
CA SER A 3 -8.61 -9.43 -2.58
C SER A 3 -9.02 -8.95 -1.18
N HIS A 4 -8.18 -9.19 -0.18
CA HIS A 4 -8.41 -8.70 1.18
C HIS A 4 -8.40 -7.18 1.12
N SER A 5 -9.58 -6.60 1.27
CA SER A 5 -9.78 -5.17 1.43
C SER A 5 -9.59 -4.82 2.89
N GLY A 6 -8.91 -3.72 3.14
CA GLY A 6 -8.70 -3.22 4.48
C GLY A 6 -7.83 -1.99 4.49
N LEU A 7 -7.55 -1.52 5.70
CA LEU A 7 -6.60 -0.46 5.97
C LEU A 7 -5.20 -1.05 5.93
N PHE A 8 -4.34 -0.50 5.08
CA PHE A 8 -2.93 -0.84 5.08
C PHE A 8 -2.23 0.00 6.14
N THR A 9 -1.70 -0.66 7.16
CA THR A 9 -1.10 0.01 8.31
C THR A 9 0.36 -0.38 8.50
N THR A 10 1.14 0.58 8.97
CA THR A 10 2.51 0.34 9.43
C THR A 10 2.46 -0.28 10.83
N PHE A 11 3.58 -0.83 11.29
CA PHE A 11 3.69 -1.35 12.66
C PHE A 11 3.59 -0.26 13.73
N THR A 12 3.86 0.99 13.35
CA THR A 12 3.70 2.15 14.23
C THR A 12 2.26 2.65 14.28
N GLY A 13 1.35 2.13 13.44
CA GLY A 13 -0.08 2.48 13.40
C GLY A 13 -0.46 3.50 12.33
N CYS A 14 0.49 3.98 11.52
CA CYS A 14 0.20 4.92 10.44
C CYS A 14 -0.62 4.22 9.36
N VAL A 15 -1.56 4.92 8.74
CA VAL A 15 -2.49 4.35 7.76
C VAL A 15 -2.16 4.88 6.37
N LEU A 16 -2.06 3.99 5.39
CA LEU A 16 -2.03 4.38 3.98
C LEU A 16 -3.44 4.77 3.53
N THR A 17 -3.54 5.93 2.91
CA THR A 17 -4.78 6.46 2.35
C THR A 17 -4.54 6.93 0.92
N THR A 18 -5.63 7.29 0.24
CA THR A 18 -5.55 7.91 -1.09
C THR A 18 -6.36 9.20 -1.14
N ASP A 19 -5.88 10.19 -1.87
CA ASP A 19 -6.67 11.36 -2.21
C ASP A 19 -7.67 11.09 -3.36
N ASP A 20 -8.39 12.13 -3.78
CA ASP A 20 -9.39 12.05 -4.87
C ASP A 20 -8.77 11.72 -6.24
N GLU A 21 -7.45 11.89 -6.40
CA GLU A 21 -6.70 11.52 -7.60
C GLU A 21 -6.02 10.14 -7.46
N ASN A 22 -6.43 9.34 -6.47
CA ASN A 22 -5.86 8.04 -6.11
C ASN A 22 -4.37 8.11 -5.73
N ARG A 23 -3.86 9.27 -5.29
CA ARG A 23 -2.46 9.40 -4.88
C ARG A 23 -2.29 8.89 -3.47
N LEU A 24 -1.33 7.99 -3.30
CA LEU A 24 -1.03 7.33 -2.03
C LEU A 24 -0.32 8.31 -1.08
N SER A 25 -0.86 8.44 0.12
CA SER A 25 -0.27 9.20 1.23
C SER A 25 -0.24 8.36 2.50
N LEU A 26 0.57 8.80 3.47
CA LEU A 26 0.61 8.21 4.80
C LEU A 26 0.02 9.19 5.80
N HIS A 27 -0.95 8.73 6.57
CA HIS A 27 -1.57 9.49 7.64
C HIS A 27 -1.11 8.96 9.00
N SER A 28 -0.99 9.86 9.96
CA SER A 28 -0.61 9.52 11.34
C SER A 28 -1.72 8.71 12.02
N ASN A 29 -1.39 8.12 13.17
CA ASN A 29 -2.32 7.32 13.97
C ASN A 29 -3.56 8.08 14.47
N ASP A 30 -3.51 9.41 14.46
CA ASP A 30 -4.64 10.25 14.88
C ASP A 30 -5.69 10.42 13.77
N HIS A 31 -5.38 9.96 12.54
CA HIS A 31 -6.33 9.91 11.45
C HIS A 31 -7.46 8.95 11.78
N GLN A 32 -8.69 9.43 11.69
CA GLN A 32 -9.86 8.58 11.81
C GLN A 32 -10.10 7.88 10.47
N PRO A 33 -9.84 6.56 10.36
CA PRO A 33 -9.96 5.88 9.08
C PRO A 33 -11.43 5.85 8.66
N SER A 34 -11.65 6.04 7.38
CA SER A 34 -12.95 5.96 6.73
C SER A 34 -13.00 4.76 5.77
N PRO A 35 -14.18 4.31 5.34
CA PRO A 35 -14.27 3.29 4.29
C PRO A 35 -13.55 3.68 2.99
N ALA A 36 -13.37 4.98 2.72
CA ALA A 36 -12.65 5.46 1.54
C ALA A 36 -11.13 5.24 1.62
N ASP A 37 -10.60 4.97 2.82
CA ASP A 37 -9.18 4.66 3.05
C ASP A 37 -8.86 3.17 2.82
N LYS A 38 -9.90 2.34 2.58
CA LYS A 38 -9.68 0.92 2.32
C LYS A 38 -9.02 0.73 0.96
N LEU A 39 -8.00 -0.11 0.97
CA LEU A 39 -7.24 -0.51 -0.19
C LEU A 39 -7.35 -2.02 -0.36
N ARG A 40 -7.14 -2.51 -1.57
CA ARG A 40 -7.04 -3.93 -1.86
C ARG A 40 -6.11 -4.20 -3.02
N ALA A 41 -5.52 -5.38 -3.04
CA ALA A 41 -4.88 -5.89 -4.25
C ALA A 41 -5.96 -6.28 -5.28
N ASN A 42 -5.78 -5.86 -6.54
CA ASN A 42 -6.60 -6.36 -7.64
C ASN A 42 -6.17 -7.78 -8.08
N GLY A 43 -6.81 -8.33 -9.12
CA GLY A 43 -6.51 -9.68 -9.62
C GLY A 43 -5.07 -9.86 -10.16
N GLU A 44 -4.37 -8.77 -10.43
CA GLU A 44 -2.98 -8.73 -10.89
C GLU A 44 -2.01 -8.28 -9.79
N PHE A 45 -2.43 -8.27 -8.52
CA PHE A 45 -1.62 -7.87 -7.38
C PHE A 45 -1.23 -6.39 -7.31
N TRP A 46 -1.85 -5.52 -8.10
CA TRP A 46 -1.69 -4.07 -7.94
C TRP A 46 -2.53 -3.56 -6.78
N LEU A 47 -1.93 -2.70 -5.94
CA LEU A 47 -2.65 -2.00 -4.88
C LEU A 47 -3.60 -1.00 -5.53
N CYS A 48 -4.87 -1.07 -5.14
CA CYS A 48 -5.93 -0.26 -5.66
C CYS A 48 -6.78 0.30 -4.52
N ARG A 49 -7.45 1.43 -4.80
CA ARG A 49 -8.52 1.92 -3.93
C ARG A 49 -9.67 0.92 -3.93
N ASP A 50 -10.18 0.56 -2.76
CA ASP A 50 -11.32 -0.35 -2.71
C ASP A 50 -12.59 0.33 -3.23
N ASP A 51 -13.19 -0.24 -4.27
CA ASP A 51 -14.45 0.18 -4.88
C ASP A 51 -15.67 -0.51 -4.22
N GLY A 52 -15.44 -1.39 -3.24
CA GLY A 52 -16.48 -2.18 -2.56
C GLY A 52 -17.03 -3.33 -3.41
N LEU A 53 -16.46 -3.59 -4.60
CA LEU A 53 -16.91 -4.60 -5.54
C LEU A 53 -15.89 -5.74 -5.63
N ILE A 54 -16.35 -6.99 -5.57
CA ILE A 54 -15.46 -8.17 -5.51
C ILE A 54 -15.48 -8.96 -6.82
N GLY A 55 -14.31 -9.48 -7.21
CA GLY A 55 -14.17 -10.40 -8.34
C GLY A 55 -14.49 -9.73 -9.68
N LYS A 56 -15.28 -10.42 -10.53
CA LYS A 56 -15.62 -9.94 -11.88
C LYS A 56 -16.43 -8.65 -11.94
N PHE A 57 -16.93 -8.18 -10.80
CA PHE A 57 -17.76 -6.99 -10.70
C PHE A 57 -16.97 -5.74 -10.29
N GLY A 58 -15.76 -5.90 -9.75
CA GLY A 58 -14.90 -4.79 -9.35
C GLY A 58 -13.74 -4.62 -10.31
N ASN A 59 -13.46 -3.38 -10.68
CA ASN A 59 -12.29 -3.01 -11.47
C ASN A 59 -11.66 -1.78 -10.80
N PRO A 60 -11.00 -1.98 -9.65
CA PRO A 60 -10.60 -0.89 -8.78
C PRO A 60 -9.42 -0.14 -9.39
N ASP A 61 -9.39 1.18 -9.22
CA ASP A 61 -8.33 2.01 -9.76
C ASP A 61 -7.03 1.81 -8.98
N LYS A 62 -5.92 1.63 -9.73
CA LYS A 62 -4.58 1.51 -9.14
C LYS A 62 -4.24 2.80 -8.39
N VAL A 63 -3.66 2.65 -7.20
CA VAL A 63 -3.11 3.80 -6.49
C VAL A 63 -1.84 4.28 -7.20
N VAL A 64 -1.61 5.59 -7.11
CA VAL A 64 -0.43 6.25 -7.66
C VAL A 64 0.44 6.74 -6.52
N PHE A 65 1.72 6.38 -6.52
CA PHE A 65 2.69 6.99 -5.61
C PHE A 65 3.59 7.95 -6.38
N LEU A 66 3.66 9.21 -5.92
CA LEU A 66 4.53 10.23 -6.48
C LEU A 66 5.78 10.37 -5.62
N TYR A 67 6.95 10.09 -6.19
CA TYR A 67 8.22 10.18 -5.49
C TYR A 67 9.33 10.60 -6.44
N ASP A 68 10.11 11.61 -6.06
CA ASP A 68 11.19 12.17 -6.89
C ASP A 68 10.75 12.51 -8.33
N ASN A 69 9.61 13.20 -8.44
CA ASN A 69 8.95 13.58 -9.71
C ASN A 69 8.66 12.39 -10.66
N ARG A 70 8.51 11.18 -10.11
CA ARG A 70 8.14 9.97 -10.85
C ARG A 70 6.87 9.36 -10.30
N VAL A 71 6.13 8.73 -11.20
CA VAL A 71 4.88 8.02 -10.93
C VAL A 71 5.19 6.54 -10.77
N TYR A 72 4.65 5.94 -9.71
CA TYR A 72 4.76 4.51 -9.44
C TYR A 72 3.37 3.91 -9.21
N ASN A 73 3.15 2.72 -9.76
CA ASN A 73 2.12 1.81 -9.27
C ASN A 73 2.72 0.93 -8.17
N ILE A 74 1.89 0.44 -7.26
CA ILE A 74 2.35 -0.37 -6.14
C ILE A 74 1.95 -1.83 -6.33
N TRP A 75 2.93 -2.71 -6.40
CA TRP A 75 2.72 -4.16 -6.39
C TRP A 75 2.67 -4.67 -4.95
N VAL A 76 1.69 -5.50 -4.63
CA VAL A 76 1.48 -6.06 -3.29
C VAL A 76 2.04 -7.48 -3.24
N GLU A 77 2.88 -7.75 -2.25
CA GLU A 77 3.52 -9.06 -2.08
C GLU A 77 3.46 -9.52 -0.63
N LEU A 78 3.08 -10.77 -0.38
CA LEU A 78 3.20 -11.38 0.94
C LEU A 78 4.68 -11.63 1.25
N ARG A 79 5.19 -11.09 2.36
CA ARG A 79 6.61 -11.19 2.73
C ARG A 79 6.86 -11.86 4.06
N GLY A 80 5.87 -11.89 4.95
CA GLY A 80 6.03 -12.50 6.27
C GLY A 80 4.73 -12.73 7.00
N TYR A 81 4.87 -13.19 8.24
CA TYR A 81 3.77 -13.40 9.18
C TYR A 81 4.31 -13.22 10.60
N SER A 82 3.61 -12.43 11.41
CA SER A 82 3.95 -12.17 12.81
C SER A 82 2.73 -11.66 13.58
N ASP A 83 2.69 -11.87 14.90
CA ASP A 83 1.56 -11.49 15.78
C ASP A 83 0.18 -11.87 15.22
N ASP A 84 0.10 -13.10 14.69
CA ASP A 84 -1.09 -13.65 14.04
C ASP A 84 -1.63 -12.86 12.83
N ALA A 85 -0.77 -12.08 12.17
CA ALA A 85 -1.12 -11.27 11.00
C ALA A 85 -0.11 -11.42 9.84
N LEU A 86 -0.61 -11.34 8.61
CA LEU A 86 0.20 -11.33 7.40
C LEU A 86 0.93 -9.98 7.23
N GLU A 87 2.19 -10.04 6.83
CA GLU A 87 3.02 -8.88 6.51
C GLU A 87 3.21 -8.74 5.00
N TYR A 88 2.96 -7.55 4.48
CA TYR A 88 3.03 -7.22 3.08
C TYR A 88 4.23 -6.31 2.80
N GLY A 89 4.95 -6.64 1.73
CA GLY A 89 5.85 -5.72 1.04
C GLY A 89 5.06 -5.00 -0.05
N LEU A 90 5.25 -3.69 -0.14
CA LEU A 90 4.66 -2.84 -1.17
C LEU A 90 5.79 -2.39 -2.10
N ILE A 91 5.77 -2.80 -3.36
CA ILE A 91 6.88 -2.61 -4.30
C ILE A 91 6.49 -1.52 -5.31
N PRO A 92 7.13 -0.34 -5.28
CA PRO A 92 6.91 0.70 -6.27
C PRO A 92 7.51 0.28 -7.62
N ILE A 93 6.68 0.33 -8.67
CA ILE A 93 7.06 -0.01 -10.04
C ILE A 93 6.61 1.13 -10.96
N VAL A 94 7.56 1.65 -11.74
CA VAL A 94 7.24 2.63 -12.80
C VAL A 94 6.31 1.95 -13.81
N PRO A 95 5.24 2.59 -14.31
CA PRO A 95 4.37 1.98 -15.31
C PRO A 95 5.16 1.41 -16.51
N GLY A 96 4.99 0.10 -16.78
CA GLY A 96 5.72 -0.62 -17.83
C GLY A 96 7.18 -0.97 -17.49
N GLY A 97 7.65 -0.65 -16.28
CA GLY A 97 8.98 -0.98 -15.81
C GLY A 97 9.07 -2.35 -15.14
N ASP A 98 10.30 -2.78 -14.89
CA ASP A 98 10.60 -4.06 -14.26
C ASP A 98 10.37 -4.05 -12.74
N TYR A 99 10.13 -5.24 -12.21
CA TYR A 99 10.10 -5.47 -10.76
C TYR A 99 11.43 -5.06 -10.13
N SER A 100 11.37 -4.18 -9.13
CA SER A 100 12.58 -3.54 -8.58
C SER A 100 13.13 -4.19 -7.30
N ASN A 101 12.33 -5.04 -6.63
CA ASN A 101 12.61 -5.56 -5.28
C ASN A 101 12.98 -4.43 -4.27
N ARG A 102 12.47 -3.23 -4.49
CA ARG A 102 12.54 -2.09 -3.57
C ARG A 102 11.17 -1.90 -2.94
N PHE A 103 11.12 -1.27 -1.78
CA PHE A 103 9.92 -1.25 -0.96
C PHE A 103 9.50 0.17 -0.65
N LEU A 104 8.20 0.43 -0.69
CA LEU A 104 7.61 1.57 -0.03
C LEU A 104 7.88 1.41 1.47
N ALA A 105 8.37 2.46 2.11
CA ALA A 105 8.72 2.47 3.52
C ALA A 105 8.38 3.82 4.16
N VAL A 106 8.28 3.85 5.48
CA VAL A 106 8.19 5.10 6.24
C VAL A 106 9.58 5.59 6.60
N ASN A 107 9.90 6.82 6.23
CA ASN A 107 11.11 7.47 6.66
C ASN A 107 10.96 7.91 8.13
N ASP A 108 11.74 7.33 9.04
CA ASP A 108 11.65 7.59 10.48
C ASP A 108 11.94 9.05 10.88
N GLN A 109 12.68 9.81 10.06
CA GLN A 109 13.05 11.20 10.35
C GLN A 109 11.97 12.20 9.95
N THR A 110 11.27 11.92 8.85
CA THR A 110 10.29 12.84 8.25
C THR A 110 8.84 12.38 8.46
N GLY A 111 8.64 11.11 8.80
CA GLY A 111 7.33 10.47 8.86
C GLY A 111 6.66 10.31 7.48
N GLN A 112 7.38 10.56 6.39
CA GLN A 112 6.86 10.47 5.02
C GLN A 112 7.20 9.13 4.36
N LEU A 113 6.51 8.83 3.26
CA LEU A 113 6.82 7.65 2.45
C LEU A 113 8.10 7.85 1.64
N GLU A 114 8.90 6.80 1.57
CA GLU A 114 10.11 6.72 0.74
C GLU A 114 10.22 5.37 0.03
N ILE A 115 11.21 5.25 -0.85
CA ILE A 115 11.56 3.98 -1.52
C ILE A 115 12.86 3.44 -0.91
N ALA A 116 12.74 2.38 -0.11
CA ALA A 116 13.84 1.68 0.53
C ALA A 116 14.39 0.54 -0.34
N SER A 117 15.69 0.29 -0.28
CA SER A 117 16.35 -0.82 -0.99
C SER A 117 16.21 -2.18 -0.33
N GLU A 118 15.74 -2.21 0.92
CA GLU A 118 15.66 -3.42 1.75
C GLU A 118 14.32 -3.49 2.47
N TRP A 119 13.83 -4.71 2.69
CA TRP A 119 12.61 -4.94 3.45
C TRP A 119 12.91 -4.99 4.96
N LYS A 120 12.82 -3.82 5.60
CA LYS A 120 13.00 -3.62 7.06
C LYS A 120 11.69 -3.23 7.72
N GLN A 121 11.72 -3.02 9.03
CA GLN A 121 10.54 -2.69 9.85
C GLN A 121 9.70 -1.53 9.28
N GLN A 122 10.34 -0.51 8.72
CA GLN A 122 9.71 0.65 8.10
C GLN A 122 8.94 0.32 6.81
N ALA A 123 9.30 -0.80 6.16
CA ALA A 123 8.71 -1.28 4.92
C ALA A 123 7.68 -2.41 5.13
N LYS A 124 7.33 -2.69 6.39
CA LYS A 124 6.36 -3.72 6.75
C LYS A 124 4.98 -3.09 6.91
N PHE A 125 4.04 -3.58 6.12
CA PHE A 125 2.63 -3.21 6.22
C PHE A 125 1.77 -4.41 6.58
N ARG A 126 0.69 -4.18 7.32
CA ARG A 126 -0.39 -5.15 7.55
C ARG A 126 -1.66 -4.63 6.89
N CYS A 127 -2.55 -5.53 6.50
CA CYS A 127 -3.89 -5.17 6.03
C CYS A 127 -4.88 -5.58 7.12
N VAL A 128 -5.58 -4.61 7.71
CA VAL A 128 -6.54 -4.82 8.81
C VAL A 128 -7.93 -4.37 8.39
N GLU A 129 -8.99 -5.03 8.86
CA GLU A 129 -10.38 -4.70 8.50
C GLU A 129 -10.94 -3.46 9.20
#